data_AF-A0A8T0CLE6-F1
#
_entry.id   AF-A0A8T0CLE6-F1
#
_cell.length_a   1.000
_cell.length_b   1.000
_cell.length_c   1.000
_cell.angle_alpha   90.00
_cell.angle_beta   90.00
_cell.angle_gamma   90.00
#
_symmetry.space_group_name_H-M   'P 1'
#
loop_
_entity.id
_entity.type
_entity.pdbx_description
1 polymer ?
#
loop_
_entity_poly.entity_id
_entity_poly.type
_entity_poly.pdbx_seq_one_letter_code
_entity_poly.pdbx_strand_id
1 'polypeptide(L)'
;MNSEVAKIILESKEDIRNDIELFHLVKCYFNHAIQILDFYASLKKFLMCARDNHSRIQLALMHFEEERVENVGGEKYVKTLQDLQKFKEAGDPFTDEFSRCFHSVCKQQAEMFQKLQAHKKELDKKLKSAQTRRRATNAIFITTLVSALILTVVTVWKRWPPVVAALATAVAALIGTVEKKCDSSWKNYQKKLKGKKELMDLMNAGTKISINDLETIRLLVNKLETEIESILRNANFALGEEEEEAVKLEMLEIKKRVEVFMKTIEDLSRQAGKSSREIRMARAVISKRIIG
;
A
#
# COMPACT_ATOMS: atom_id res chain seq x y z
N MET A 1 -0.04 -6.45 -14.52
CA MET A 1 -0.24 -7.88 -14.18
C MET A 1 -1.69 -8.06 -13.76
N ASN A 2 -2.46 -8.90 -14.45
CA ASN A 2 -3.86 -9.17 -14.11
C ASN A 2 -3.95 -10.11 -12.89
N SER A 3 -5.12 -10.18 -12.23
CA SER A 3 -5.46 -11.12 -11.16
C SER A 3 -5.13 -12.57 -11.54
N GLU A 4 -5.40 -12.95 -12.80
CA GLU A 4 -5.10 -14.30 -13.31
C GLU A 4 -3.60 -14.60 -13.36
N VAL A 5 -2.78 -13.62 -13.74
CA VAL A 5 -1.31 -13.78 -13.78
C VAL A 5 -0.76 -13.89 -12.36
N ALA A 6 -1.32 -13.15 -11.39
CA ALA A 6 -0.94 -13.31 -9.99
C ALA A 6 -1.28 -14.72 -9.49
N LYS A 7 -2.45 -15.25 -9.84
CA LYS A 7 -2.88 -16.61 -9.49
C LYS A 7 -1.95 -17.66 -10.07
N ILE A 8 -1.60 -17.58 -11.36
CA ILE A 8 -0.67 -18.50 -12.02
C ILE A 8 0.70 -18.47 -11.34
N ILE A 9 1.23 -17.28 -11.02
CA ILE A 9 2.52 -17.14 -10.32
C ILE A 9 2.47 -17.84 -8.96
N LEU A 10 1.37 -17.68 -8.21
CA LEU A 10 1.21 -18.30 -6.89
C LEU A 10 1.09 -19.82 -6.97
N GLU A 11 0.32 -20.34 -7.94
CA GLU A 11 0.15 -21.78 -8.16
C GLU A 11 1.43 -22.45 -8.65
N SER A 12 2.29 -21.72 -9.36
CA SER A 12 3.58 -22.23 -9.85
C SER A 12 4.62 -22.46 -8.76
N LYS A 13 4.48 -21.83 -7.58
CA LYS A 13 5.49 -21.89 -6.52
C LYS A 13 5.04 -22.78 -5.37
N GLU A 14 5.61 -23.98 -5.31
CA GLU A 14 5.22 -25.05 -4.38
C GLU A 14 5.20 -24.63 -2.90
N ASP A 15 6.20 -23.87 -2.44
CA ASP A 15 6.29 -23.41 -1.05
C ASP A 15 5.15 -22.45 -0.64
N ILE A 16 4.56 -21.74 -1.60
CA ILE A 16 3.40 -20.87 -1.39
C ILE A 16 2.12 -21.66 -1.60
N ARG A 17 2.03 -22.47 -2.67
CA ARG A 17 0.88 -23.34 -2.95
C ARG A 17 0.55 -24.26 -1.77
N ASN A 18 1.56 -24.82 -1.12
CA ASN A 18 1.38 -25.73 0.00
C ASN A 18 1.07 -25.00 1.33
N ASP A 19 1.20 -23.66 1.37
CA ASP A 19 0.81 -22.81 2.50
C ASP A 19 -0.45 -22.03 2.14
N ILE A 20 -1.62 -22.64 2.39
CA ILE A 20 -2.94 -22.10 2.02
C ILE A 20 -3.17 -20.70 2.59
N GLU A 21 -2.73 -20.44 3.83
CA GLU A 21 -2.86 -19.13 4.48
C GLU A 21 -2.03 -18.08 3.76
N LEU A 22 -0.76 -18.37 3.48
CA LEU A 22 0.13 -17.47 2.75
C LEU A 22 -0.39 -17.23 1.32
N PHE A 23 -0.84 -18.27 0.64
CA PHE A 23 -1.42 -18.17 -0.70
C PHE A 23 -2.60 -17.19 -0.71
N HIS A 24 -3.55 -17.36 0.22
CA HIS A 24 -4.72 -16.49 0.32
C HIS A 24 -4.32 -15.05 0.66
N LEU A 25 -3.38 -14.86 1.59
CA LEU A 25 -2.88 -13.54 1.99
C LEU A 25 -2.25 -12.79 0.81
N VAL A 26 -1.42 -13.47 0.02
CA VAL A 26 -0.77 -12.87 -1.15
C VAL A 26 -1.80 -12.57 -2.24
N LYS A 27 -2.78 -13.45 -2.47
CA LYS A 27 -3.89 -13.21 -3.40
C LYS A 27 -4.71 -11.98 -2.99
N CYS A 28 -5.08 -11.86 -1.71
CA CYS A 28 -5.78 -10.69 -1.18
C CYS A 28 -5.00 -9.41 -1.43
N TYR A 29 -3.69 -9.39 -1.15
CA TYR A 29 -2.83 -8.24 -1.41
C TYR A 29 -2.86 -7.80 -2.87
N PHE A 30 -2.71 -8.74 -3.81
CA PHE A 30 -2.72 -8.42 -5.24
C PHE A 30 -4.07 -7.89 -5.70
N ASN A 31 -5.17 -8.44 -5.18
CA ASN A 31 -6.52 -7.97 -5.49
C ASN A 31 -6.78 -6.56 -4.96
N HIS A 32 -6.42 -6.28 -3.70
CA HIS A 32 -6.55 -4.93 -3.13
C HIS A 32 -5.69 -3.92 -3.90
N ALA A 33 -4.48 -4.32 -4.29
CA ALA A 33 -3.63 -3.45 -5.10
C ALA A 33 -4.21 -3.15 -6.49
N ILE A 34 -5.07 -4.00 -7.05
CA ILE A 34 -5.83 -3.70 -8.27
C ILE A 34 -6.95 -2.70 -7.95
N GLN A 35 -7.73 -2.95 -6.90
CA GLN A 35 -8.82 -2.05 -6.48
C GLN A 35 -8.33 -0.62 -6.21
N ILE A 36 -7.16 -0.45 -5.60
CA ILE A 36 -6.57 0.88 -5.39
C ILE A 36 -6.14 1.53 -6.73
N LEU A 37 -5.62 0.74 -7.67
CA LEU A 37 -5.28 1.27 -9.00
C LEU A 37 -6.52 1.69 -9.79
N ASP A 38 -7.62 0.95 -9.66
CA ASP A 38 -8.91 1.30 -10.25
C ASP A 38 -9.47 2.59 -9.63
N PHE A 39 -9.36 2.73 -8.30
CA PHE A 39 -9.67 3.98 -7.61
C PHE A 39 -8.84 5.16 -8.16
N TYR A 40 -7.53 5.00 -8.35
CA TYR A 40 -6.71 6.07 -8.93
C TYR A 40 -7.08 6.41 -10.38
N ALA A 41 -7.56 5.43 -11.15
CA ALA A 41 -8.09 5.70 -12.48
C ALA A 41 -9.39 6.53 -12.41
N SER A 42 -10.28 6.24 -11.46
CA SER A 42 -11.47 7.04 -11.20
C SER A 42 -11.12 8.45 -10.71
N LEU A 43 -10.20 8.58 -9.75
CA LEU A 43 -9.69 9.87 -9.26
C LEU A 43 -9.16 10.74 -10.40
N LYS A 44 -8.47 10.15 -11.39
CA LYS A 44 -8.00 10.88 -12.57
C LYS A 44 -9.16 11.47 -13.39
N LYS A 45 -10.29 10.78 -13.51
CA LYS A 45 -11.47 11.31 -14.21
C LYS A 45 -12.05 12.52 -13.47
N PHE A 46 -12.17 12.43 -12.15
CA PHE A 46 -12.65 13.54 -11.33
C PHE A 46 -11.72 14.76 -11.40
N LEU A 47 -10.40 14.52 -11.41
CA LEU A 47 -9.40 15.57 -11.63
C LEU A 47 -9.51 16.23 -13.00
N MET A 48 -9.97 15.52 -14.04
CA MET A 48 -10.25 16.14 -15.34
C MET A 48 -11.48 17.05 -15.26
N CYS A 49 -12.58 16.59 -14.65
CA CYS A 49 -13.77 17.42 -14.46
C CYS A 49 -13.46 18.67 -13.62
N ALA A 50 -12.66 18.56 -12.56
CA ALA A 50 -12.23 19.70 -11.77
C ALA A 50 -11.40 20.72 -12.59
N ARG A 51 -10.59 20.26 -13.55
CA ARG A 51 -9.87 21.14 -14.48
C ARG A 51 -10.81 21.83 -15.46
N ASP A 52 -11.84 21.14 -15.96
CA ASP A 52 -12.83 21.77 -16.82
C ASP A 52 -13.58 22.89 -16.05
N ASN A 53 -13.89 22.65 -14.77
CA ASN A 53 -14.45 23.67 -13.88
C ASN A 53 -13.49 24.85 -13.65
N HIS A 54 -12.20 24.58 -13.45
CA HIS A 54 -11.17 25.63 -13.40
C HIS A 54 -11.21 26.51 -14.66
N SER A 55 -11.27 25.91 -15.85
CA SER A 55 -11.32 26.65 -17.11
C SER A 55 -12.55 27.55 -17.23
N ARG A 56 -13.72 27.11 -16.72
CA ARG A 56 -14.93 27.95 -16.67
C ARG A 56 -14.74 29.17 -15.76
N ILE A 57 -14.16 28.98 -14.57
CA ILE A 57 -13.87 30.07 -13.64
C ILE A 57 -12.87 31.06 -14.24
N GLN A 58 -11.82 30.57 -14.90
CA GLN A 58 -10.83 31.41 -15.58
C GLN A 58 -11.45 32.25 -16.69
N LEU A 59 -12.41 31.69 -17.45
CA LEU A 59 -13.14 32.44 -18.47
C LEU A 59 -13.97 33.57 -17.84
N ALA A 60 -14.68 33.30 -16.74
CA ALA A 60 -15.40 34.33 -15.99
C ALA A 60 -14.46 35.44 -15.48
N LEU A 61 -13.27 35.07 -14.98
CA LEU A 61 -12.26 36.04 -14.53
C LEU A 61 -11.68 36.88 -15.68
N MET A 62 -11.52 36.30 -16.87
CA MET A 62 -11.08 37.01 -18.07
C MET A 62 -12.12 38.06 -18.48
N HIS A 63 -13.38 37.65 -18.63
CA HIS A 63 -14.47 38.57 -18.94
C HIS A 63 -14.64 39.65 -17.88
N PHE A 64 -14.41 39.34 -16.61
CA PHE A 64 -14.46 40.33 -15.53
C PHE A 64 -13.42 41.45 -15.69
N GLU A 65 -12.19 41.12 -16.07
CA GLU A 65 -11.16 42.14 -16.30
C GLU A 65 -11.45 42.96 -17.57
N GLU A 66 -12.03 42.35 -18.61
CA GLU A 66 -12.46 43.05 -19.84
C GLU A 66 -13.63 44.03 -19.55
N GLU A 67 -14.70 43.54 -18.93
CA GLU A 67 -15.92 44.30 -18.62
C GLU A 67 -15.68 45.37 -17.53
N ARG A 68 -14.57 45.28 -16.78
CA ARG A 68 -14.15 46.30 -15.83
C ARG A 68 -13.49 47.51 -16.51
N VAL A 69 -12.86 47.33 -17.66
CA VAL A 69 -12.15 48.39 -18.41
C VAL A 69 -13.10 49.10 -19.39
N GLU A 70 -14.09 48.40 -19.91
CA GLU A 70 -15.09 48.95 -20.84
C GLU A 70 -16.11 49.84 -20.11
N ASN A 71 -15.98 51.17 -20.25
CA ASN A 71 -16.96 52.16 -19.82
C ASN A 71 -18.10 52.30 -20.85
N VAL A 72 -18.84 51.22 -21.11
CA VAL A 72 -20.00 51.28 -22.01
C VAL A 72 -21.27 51.29 -21.15
N GLY A 73 -22.10 52.33 -21.28
CA GLY A 73 -23.36 52.43 -20.56
C GLY A 73 -24.28 51.25 -20.88
N GLY A 74 -24.43 50.35 -19.91
CA GLY A 74 -25.20 49.10 -19.97
C GLY A 74 -25.03 48.29 -18.68
N GLU A 75 -25.70 47.14 -18.56
CA GLU A 75 -25.46 46.19 -17.47
C GLU A 75 -24.00 45.72 -17.50
N LYS A 76 -23.24 45.94 -16.42
CA LYS A 76 -21.88 45.42 -16.31
C LYS A 76 -21.87 43.95 -15.92
N TYR A 77 -20.78 43.27 -16.28
CA TYR A 77 -20.48 41.90 -15.89
C TYR A 77 -21.39 40.82 -16.49
N VAL A 78 -22.14 41.12 -17.55
CA VAL A 78 -23.09 40.17 -18.17
C VAL A 78 -22.40 38.86 -18.57
N LYS A 79 -21.25 38.92 -19.25
CA LYS A 79 -20.52 37.71 -19.67
C LYS A 79 -19.91 36.99 -18.47
N THR A 80 -19.36 37.76 -17.52
CA THR A 80 -18.83 37.23 -16.25
C THR A 80 -19.87 36.38 -15.51
N LEU A 81 -21.07 36.95 -15.29
CA LEU A 81 -22.15 36.28 -14.57
C LEU A 81 -22.69 35.07 -15.34
N GLN A 82 -22.78 35.14 -16.67
CA GLN A 82 -23.15 33.99 -17.49
C GLN A 82 -22.16 32.82 -17.34
N ASP A 83 -20.86 33.08 -17.27
CA ASP A 83 -19.87 32.02 -17.10
C ASP A 83 -19.81 31.48 -15.67
N LEU A 84 -20.06 32.31 -14.65
CA LEU A 84 -20.27 31.85 -13.27
C LEU A 84 -21.49 30.94 -13.17
N GLN A 85 -22.58 31.25 -13.86
CA GLN A 85 -23.77 30.41 -13.91
C GLN A 85 -23.46 29.04 -14.54
N LYS A 86 -22.70 28.99 -15.65
CA LYS A 86 -22.25 27.72 -16.25
C LYS A 86 -21.35 26.92 -15.31
N PHE A 87 -20.48 27.58 -14.54
CA PHE A 87 -19.67 26.93 -13.52
C PHE A 87 -20.55 26.30 -12.43
N LYS A 88 -21.54 27.04 -11.92
CA LYS A 88 -22.50 26.54 -10.93
C LYS A 88 -23.28 25.33 -11.44
N GLU A 89 -23.74 25.36 -12.69
CA GLU A 89 -24.48 24.27 -13.33
C GLU A 89 -23.63 23.01 -13.55
N ALA A 90 -22.29 23.15 -13.65
CA ALA A 90 -21.39 22.01 -13.79
C ALA A 90 -21.33 21.13 -12.53
N GLY A 91 -21.69 21.67 -11.36
CA GLY A 91 -21.81 20.93 -10.11
C GLY A 91 -20.48 20.43 -9.51
N ASP A 92 -20.60 19.65 -8.45
CA ASP A 92 -19.47 19.07 -7.72
C ASP A 92 -18.85 17.90 -8.50
N PRO A 93 -17.54 17.93 -8.82
CA PRO A 93 -16.85 16.79 -9.41
C PRO A 93 -16.79 15.56 -8.49
N PHE A 94 -16.94 15.68 -7.17
CA PHE A 94 -16.86 14.56 -6.23
C PHE A 94 -18.22 13.92 -5.95
N THR A 95 -18.53 12.88 -6.72
CA THR A 95 -19.80 12.14 -6.59
C THR A 95 -19.84 11.19 -5.39
N ASP A 96 -21.05 10.75 -5.00
CA ASP A 96 -21.24 9.66 -4.04
C ASP A 96 -20.48 8.38 -4.41
N GLU A 97 -20.32 8.12 -5.72
CA GLU A 97 -19.55 6.98 -6.22
C GLU A 97 -18.07 7.12 -5.87
N PHE A 98 -17.49 8.32 -6.02
CA PHE A 98 -16.12 8.60 -5.60
C PHE A 98 -15.94 8.33 -4.11
N SER A 99 -16.80 8.91 -3.28
CA SER A 99 -16.75 8.77 -1.82
C SER A 99 -16.86 7.31 -1.38
N ARG A 100 -17.76 6.54 -2.02
CA ARG A 100 -17.92 5.10 -1.78
C ARG A 100 -16.66 4.33 -2.16
N CYS A 101 -16.08 4.60 -3.33
CA CYS A 101 -14.85 3.96 -3.78
C CYS A 101 -13.68 4.29 -2.84
N PHE A 102 -13.55 5.56 -2.47
CA PHE A 102 -12.48 6.04 -1.60
C PHE A 102 -12.55 5.40 -0.20
N HIS A 103 -13.74 5.37 0.40
CA HIS A 103 -13.95 4.72 1.68
C HIS A 103 -13.65 3.21 1.61
N SER A 104 -14.09 2.56 0.53
CA SER A 104 -13.85 1.14 0.30
C SER A 104 -12.36 0.81 0.26
N VAL A 105 -11.56 1.55 -0.52
CA VAL A 105 -10.11 1.30 -0.62
C VAL A 105 -9.38 1.60 0.69
N CYS A 106 -9.77 2.66 1.42
CA CYS A 106 -9.22 2.94 2.74
C CYS A 106 -9.47 1.79 3.72
N LYS A 107 -10.71 1.29 3.78
CA LYS A 107 -11.10 0.18 4.65
C LYS A 107 -10.35 -1.10 4.30
N GLN A 108 -10.34 -1.48 3.02
CA GLN A 108 -9.66 -2.69 2.54
C GLN A 108 -8.15 -2.65 2.86
N GLN A 109 -7.54 -1.47 2.75
CA GLN A 109 -6.12 -1.31 3.04
C GLN A 109 -5.81 -1.42 4.54
N ALA A 110 -6.67 -0.89 5.40
CA ALA A 110 -6.57 -1.06 6.85
C ALA A 110 -6.73 -2.53 7.26
N GLU A 111 -7.70 -3.24 6.69
CA GLU A 111 -7.91 -4.68 6.92
C GLU A 111 -6.71 -5.51 6.44
N MET A 112 -6.15 -5.18 5.27
CA MET A 112 -4.94 -5.84 4.77
C MET A 112 -3.76 -5.66 5.73
N PHE A 113 -3.59 -4.44 6.26
CA PHE A 113 -2.53 -4.15 7.23
C PHE A 113 -2.70 -4.98 8.50
N GLN A 114 -3.92 -5.10 9.03
CA GLN A 114 -4.20 -5.94 10.19
C GLN A 114 -3.87 -7.42 9.94
N LYS A 115 -4.28 -7.95 8.79
CA LYS A 115 -3.99 -9.35 8.38
C LYS A 115 -2.48 -9.60 8.28
N LEU A 116 -1.74 -8.69 7.65
CA LEU A 116 -0.28 -8.78 7.55
C LEU A 116 0.41 -8.74 8.92
N GLN A 117 -0.06 -7.88 9.82
CA GLN A 117 0.51 -7.79 11.17
C GLN A 117 0.22 -9.04 12.01
N ALA A 118 -0.97 -9.63 11.88
CA ALA A 118 -1.32 -10.87 12.56
C ALA A 118 -0.41 -12.02 12.12
N HIS A 119 -0.32 -12.27 10.81
CA HIS A 119 0.56 -13.31 10.27
C HIS A 119 2.04 -13.05 10.54
N LYS A 120 2.47 -11.79 10.60
CA LYS A 120 3.85 -11.43 10.98
C LYS A 120 4.18 -11.83 12.40
N LYS A 121 3.30 -11.54 13.34
CA LYS A 121 3.47 -11.98 14.74
C LYS A 121 3.50 -13.50 14.85
N GLU A 122 2.68 -14.19 14.06
CA GLU A 122 2.65 -15.66 14.04
C GLU A 122 3.96 -16.26 13.50
N LEU A 123 4.46 -15.76 12.37
CA LEU A 123 5.72 -16.21 11.78
C LEU A 123 6.92 -15.90 12.69
N ASP A 124 6.93 -14.76 13.37
CA ASP A 124 7.95 -14.44 14.37
C ASP A 124 7.92 -15.41 15.56
N LYS A 125 6.73 -15.80 16.02
CA LYS A 125 6.57 -16.83 17.08
C LYS A 125 7.07 -18.20 16.58
N LYS A 126 6.70 -18.62 15.38
CA LYS A 126 7.15 -19.90 14.78
C LYS A 126 8.66 -19.93 14.64
N LEU A 127 9.28 -18.84 14.19
CA LEU A 127 10.74 -18.74 14.06
C LEU A 127 11.44 -18.84 15.42
N LYS A 128 10.96 -18.09 16.43
CA LYS A 128 11.51 -18.13 17.79
C LYS A 128 11.36 -19.51 18.42
N SER A 129 10.16 -20.10 18.36
CA SER A 129 9.88 -21.44 18.89
C SER A 129 10.78 -22.49 18.26
N ALA A 130 10.93 -22.45 16.95
CA ALA A 130 11.77 -23.39 16.24
C ALA A 130 13.26 -23.21 16.64
N GLN A 131 13.75 -21.97 16.78
CA GLN A 131 15.11 -21.70 17.25
C GLN A 131 15.34 -22.25 18.66
N THR A 132 14.37 -22.08 19.56
CA THR A 132 14.41 -22.66 20.91
C THR A 132 14.40 -24.19 20.86
N ARG A 133 13.54 -24.80 20.03
CA ARG A 133 13.48 -26.25 19.84
C ARG A 133 14.82 -26.81 19.38
N ARG A 134 15.50 -26.15 18.42
CA ARG A 134 16.84 -26.55 17.98
C ARG A 134 17.86 -26.52 19.11
N ARG A 135 17.87 -25.45 19.91
CA ARG A 135 18.78 -25.34 21.07
C ARG A 135 18.55 -26.48 22.06
N ALA A 136 17.28 -26.82 22.33
CA ALA A 136 16.92 -27.93 23.20
C ALA A 136 17.35 -29.29 22.62
N THR A 137 17.07 -29.57 21.35
CA THR A 137 17.49 -30.83 20.71
C THR A 137 19.00 -30.98 20.63
N ASN A 138 19.72 -29.90 20.33
CA ASN A 138 21.18 -29.93 20.31
C ASN A 138 21.76 -30.17 21.71
N ALA A 139 21.20 -29.54 22.74
CA ALA A 139 21.62 -29.78 24.12
C ALA A 139 21.40 -31.25 24.53
N ILE A 140 20.21 -31.80 24.26
CA ILE A 140 19.91 -33.21 24.55
C ILE A 140 20.87 -34.15 23.81
N PHE A 141 21.12 -33.90 22.51
CA PHE A 141 22.03 -34.72 21.72
C PHE A 141 23.45 -34.70 22.28
N ILE A 142 23.98 -33.52 22.61
CA ILE A 142 25.31 -33.37 23.22
C ILE A 142 25.37 -34.11 24.56
N THR A 143 24.36 -33.94 25.42
CA THR A 143 24.30 -34.61 26.73
C THR A 143 24.25 -36.13 26.59
N THR A 144 23.38 -36.68 25.74
CA THR A 144 23.27 -38.13 25.51
C THR A 144 24.57 -38.72 24.97
N LEU A 145 25.24 -38.02 24.05
CA LEU A 145 26.52 -38.48 23.50
C LEU A 145 27.64 -38.52 24.55
N VAL A 146 27.77 -37.47 25.37
CA VAL A 146 28.76 -37.44 26.45
C VAL A 146 28.50 -38.56 27.46
N SER A 147 27.24 -38.78 27.84
CA SER A 147 26.87 -39.88 28.75
C SER A 147 27.19 -41.26 28.16
N ALA A 148 26.88 -41.48 26.87
CA ALA A 148 27.19 -42.74 26.18
C ALA A 148 28.70 -43.00 26.11
N LEU A 149 29.50 -41.96 25.83
CA LEU A 149 30.96 -42.06 25.83
C LEU A 149 31.51 -42.46 27.20
N ILE A 150 31.04 -41.82 28.28
CA ILE A 150 31.44 -42.17 29.65
C ILE A 150 31.10 -43.63 29.96
N LEU A 151 29.90 -44.11 29.61
CA LEU A 151 29.48 -45.51 29.82
C LEU A 151 30.32 -46.51 29.00
N THR A 152 30.70 -46.17 27.77
CA THR A 152 31.59 -47.03 26.96
C THR A 152 33.01 -47.10 27.51
N VAL A 153 33.56 -46.02 28.05
CA VAL A 153 34.91 -46.04 28.67
C VAL A 153 34.93 -46.92 29.92
N VAL A 154 33.90 -46.82 30.77
CA VAL A 154 33.81 -47.59 32.03
C VAL A 154 33.68 -49.10 31.78
N THR A 155 33.02 -49.51 30.69
CA THR A 155 32.77 -50.93 30.40
C THR A 155 33.96 -51.64 29.74
N VAL A 156 34.82 -50.93 29.00
CA VAL A 156 35.91 -51.55 28.23
C VAL A 156 37.28 -51.51 28.92
N TRP A 157 37.39 -50.88 30.10
CA TRP A 157 38.60 -51.00 30.93
C TRP A 157 38.96 -52.46 31.30
N LYS A 158 38.00 -53.40 31.15
CA LYS A 158 38.20 -54.84 31.39
C LYS A 158 38.41 -55.72 30.14
N ARG A 159 38.43 -55.20 28.90
CA ARG A 159 38.58 -56.05 27.70
C ARG A 159 39.29 -55.33 26.55
N TRP A 160 40.23 -56.03 25.91
CA TRP A 160 40.98 -55.73 24.67
C TRP A 160 40.78 -54.35 23.97
N PRO A 161 41.85 -53.53 23.87
CA PRO A 161 41.85 -52.19 23.23
C PRO A 161 41.26 -52.07 21.80
N PRO A 162 41.40 -53.04 20.88
CA PRO A 162 40.93 -52.89 19.49
C PRO A 162 39.41 -52.71 19.37
N VAL A 163 38.64 -53.29 20.28
CA VAL A 163 37.17 -53.24 20.24
C VAL A 163 36.66 -51.84 20.57
N VAL A 164 37.35 -51.09 21.45
CA VAL A 164 37.03 -49.69 21.78
C VAL A 164 37.16 -48.79 20.56
N ALA A 165 38.27 -48.92 19.83
CA ALA A 165 38.56 -48.09 18.67
C ALA A 165 37.54 -48.30 17.55
N ALA A 166 37.16 -49.54 17.29
CA ALA A 166 36.14 -49.87 16.30
C ALA A 166 34.76 -49.29 16.67
N LEU A 167 34.35 -49.42 17.94
CA LEU A 167 33.07 -48.88 18.41
C LEU A 167 33.01 -47.35 18.36
N ALA A 168 34.09 -46.67 18.79
CA ALA A 168 34.18 -45.22 18.74
C ALA A 168 34.08 -44.69 17.30
N THR A 169 34.70 -45.39 16.35
CA THR A 169 34.67 -45.01 14.92
C THR A 169 33.27 -45.19 14.32
N ALA A 170 32.58 -46.28 14.66
CA ALA A 170 31.20 -46.52 14.20
C ALA A 170 30.20 -45.50 14.77
N VAL A 171 30.34 -45.15 16.06
CA VAL A 171 29.53 -44.11 16.71
C VAL A 171 29.78 -42.74 16.07
N ALA A 172 31.04 -42.37 15.81
CA ALA A 172 31.39 -41.12 15.13
C ALA A 172 30.79 -41.03 13.71
N ALA A 173 30.78 -42.13 12.95
CA ALA A 173 30.20 -42.18 11.61
C ALA A 173 28.66 -42.02 11.63
N LEU A 174 27.97 -42.62 12.61
CA LEU A 174 26.53 -42.45 12.82
C LEU A 174 26.17 -41.03 13.24
N ILE A 175 26.97 -40.42 14.12
CA ILE A 175 26.83 -39.01 14.53
C ILE A 175 26.92 -38.09 13.31
N GLY A 176 27.99 -38.22 12.51
CA GLY A 176 28.20 -37.34 11.35
C GLY A 176 27.09 -37.41 10.31
N THR A 177 26.46 -38.59 10.13
CA THR A 177 25.39 -38.77 9.13
C THR A 177 24.04 -38.24 9.62
N VAL A 178 23.69 -38.51 10.89
CA VAL A 178 22.43 -38.05 11.49
C VAL A 178 22.46 -36.54 11.76
N GLU A 179 23.59 -36.02 12.25
CA GLU A 179 23.80 -34.59 12.48
C GLU A 179 23.63 -33.82 11.16
N LYS A 180 24.33 -34.24 10.09
CA LYS A 180 24.23 -33.58 8.77
C LYS A 180 22.80 -33.60 8.19
N LYS A 181 22.06 -34.70 8.37
CA LYS A 181 20.66 -34.80 7.90
C LYS A 181 19.70 -33.94 8.72
N CYS A 182 19.89 -33.88 10.03
CA CYS A 182 19.11 -33.01 10.93
C CYS A 182 19.40 -31.53 10.62
N ASP A 183 20.67 -31.18 10.45
CA ASP A 183 21.10 -29.81 10.18
C ASP A 183 20.64 -29.30 8.82
N SER A 184 20.69 -30.14 7.78
CA SER A 184 20.18 -29.78 6.44
C SER A 184 18.65 -29.60 6.44
N SER A 185 17.91 -30.51 7.07
CA SER A 185 16.45 -30.39 7.22
C SER A 185 16.07 -29.12 7.98
N TRP A 186 16.80 -28.80 9.05
CA TRP A 186 16.62 -27.57 9.82
C TRP A 186 16.92 -26.31 8.99
N LYS A 187 18.07 -26.26 8.31
CA LYS A 187 18.45 -25.13 7.46
C LYS A 187 17.40 -24.87 6.38
N ASN A 188 16.83 -25.93 5.80
CA ASN A 188 15.75 -25.83 4.83
C ASN A 188 14.48 -25.23 5.46
N TYR A 189 14.05 -25.72 6.62
CA TYR A 189 12.89 -25.17 7.34
C TYR A 189 13.08 -23.68 7.69
N GLN A 190 14.24 -23.33 8.24
CA GLN A 190 14.59 -21.94 8.59
C GLN A 190 14.61 -21.03 7.35
N LYS A 191 15.17 -21.51 6.23
CA LYS A 191 15.19 -20.78 4.96
C LYS A 191 13.75 -20.51 4.45
N LYS A 192 12.87 -21.51 4.51
CA LYS A 192 11.45 -21.34 4.13
C LYS A 192 10.74 -20.31 5.01
N LEU A 193 10.86 -20.40 6.34
CA LEU A 193 10.27 -19.42 7.25
C LEU A 193 10.80 -18.00 7.03
N LYS A 194 12.11 -17.85 6.83
CA LYS A 194 12.73 -16.56 6.54
C LYS A 194 12.21 -15.97 5.23
N GLY A 195 12.06 -16.80 4.19
CA GLY A 195 11.47 -16.41 2.92
C GLY A 195 10.04 -15.88 3.06
N LYS A 196 9.19 -16.57 3.83
CA LYS A 196 7.81 -16.14 4.12
C LYS A 196 7.79 -14.80 4.88
N LYS A 197 8.67 -14.65 5.87
CA LYS A 197 8.80 -13.40 6.63
C LYS A 197 9.23 -12.22 5.74
N GLU A 198 10.24 -12.42 4.89
CA GLU A 198 10.71 -11.38 3.96
C GLU A 198 9.60 -10.96 2.98
N LEU A 199 8.83 -11.91 2.46
CA LEU A 199 7.67 -11.63 1.59
C LEU A 199 6.63 -10.76 2.32
N MET A 200 6.32 -11.10 3.57
CA MET A 200 5.37 -10.36 4.38
C MET A 200 5.88 -8.97 4.80
N ASP A 201 7.17 -8.83 5.05
CA ASP A 201 7.80 -7.54 5.33
C ASP A 201 7.67 -6.60 4.13
N LEU A 202 7.87 -7.11 2.91
CA LEU A 202 7.66 -6.35 1.66
C LEU A 202 6.19 -5.94 1.49
N MET A 203 5.26 -6.88 1.66
CA MET A 203 3.82 -6.59 1.57
C MET A 203 3.38 -5.56 2.62
N ASN A 204 3.90 -5.66 3.84
CA ASN A 204 3.60 -4.74 4.94
C ASN A 204 4.16 -3.34 4.66
N ALA A 205 5.39 -3.25 4.15
CA ALA A 205 5.97 -1.98 3.73
C ALA A 205 5.14 -1.30 2.64
N GLY A 206 4.79 -2.03 1.58
CA GLY A 206 3.93 -1.52 0.51
C GLY A 206 2.53 -1.13 1.01
N THR A 207 1.97 -1.88 1.95
CA THR A 207 0.66 -1.57 2.54
C THR A 207 0.70 -0.27 3.33
N LYS A 208 1.72 -0.07 4.17
CA LYS A 208 1.92 1.17 4.94
C LYS A 208 2.07 2.40 4.05
N ILE A 209 2.89 2.30 3.00
CA ILE A 209 3.08 3.37 2.02
C ILE A 209 1.72 3.76 1.43
N SER A 210 0.95 2.77 0.97
CA SER A 210 -0.37 3.04 0.38
C SER A 210 -1.39 3.60 1.38
N ILE A 211 -1.33 3.26 2.68
CA ILE A 211 -2.18 3.90 3.69
C ILE A 211 -1.85 5.40 3.81
N ASN A 212 -0.57 5.73 3.93
CA ASN A 212 -0.12 7.12 4.05
C ASN A 212 -0.48 7.94 2.79
N ASP A 213 -0.36 7.31 1.62
CA ASP A 213 -0.75 7.91 0.36
C ASP A 213 -2.26 8.18 0.26
N LEU A 214 -3.09 7.24 0.69
CA LEU A 214 -4.54 7.43 0.74
C LEU A 214 -4.93 8.52 1.75
N GLU A 215 -4.24 8.62 2.88
CA GLU A 215 -4.45 9.70 3.83
C GLU A 215 -4.07 11.08 3.26
N THR A 216 -2.95 11.15 2.54
CA THR A 216 -2.54 12.39 1.83
C THR A 216 -3.58 12.78 0.79
N ILE A 217 -4.09 11.82 0.03
CA ILE A 217 -5.16 12.03 -0.95
C ILE A 217 -6.44 12.53 -0.28
N ARG A 218 -6.84 11.96 0.86
CA ARG A 218 -7.98 12.46 1.64
C ARG A 218 -7.85 13.94 1.97
N LEU A 219 -6.69 14.34 2.49
CA LEU A 219 -6.44 15.73 2.89
C LEU A 219 -6.53 16.69 1.69
N LEU A 220 -5.99 16.28 0.55
CA LEU A 220 -6.02 17.08 -0.69
C LEU A 220 -7.43 17.14 -1.30
N VAL A 221 -8.20 16.05 -1.24
CA VAL A 221 -9.61 16.02 -1.66
C VAL A 221 -10.44 16.96 -0.79
N ASN A 222 -10.37 16.84 0.54
CA ASN A 222 -11.12 17.70 1.45
C ASN A 222 -10.78 19.19 1.24
N LYS A 223 -9.50 19.48 0.99
CA LYS A 223 -9.07 20.84 0.64
C LYS A 223 -9.68 21.30 -0.68
N LEU A 224 -9.72 20.44 -1.70
CA LEU A 224 -10.30 20.79 -2.99
C LEU A 224 -11.81 21.04 -2.88
N GLU A 225 -12.53 20.19 -2.16
CA GLU A 225 -13.96 20.36 -1.84
C GLU A 225 -14.21 21.70 -1.15
N THR A 226 -13.40 22.05 -0.14
CA THR A 226 -13.50 23.34 0.57
C THR A 226 -13.32 24.54 -0.38
N GLU A 227 -12.38 24.47 -1.31
CA GLU A 227 -12.20 25.55 -2.30
C GLU A 227 -13.35 25.61 -3.30
N ILE A 228 -13.89 24.47 -3.75
CA ILE A 228 -15.07 24.41 -4.64
C ILE A 228 -16.28 25.04 -3.96
N GLU A 229 -16.57 24.65 -2.72
CA GLU A 229 -17.69 25.18 -1.92
C GLU A 229 -17.56 26.69 -1.73
N SER A 230 -16.34 27.16 -1.44
CA SER A 230 -16.07 28.59 -1.27
C SER A 230 -16.29 29.36 -2.57
N ILE A 231 -15.71 28.89 -3.69
CA ILE A 231 -15.89 29.55 -5.00
C ILE A 231 -17.37 29.55 -5.42
N LEU A 232 -18.10 28.44 -5.20
CA LEU A 232 -19.55 28.38 -5.45
C LEU A 232 -20.32 29.37 -4.59
N ARG A 233 -19.94 29.55 -3.33
CA ARG A 233 -20.57 30.52 -2.44
C ARG A 233 -20.39 31.95 -2.95
N ASN A 234 -19.17 32.33 -3.29
CA ASN A 234 -18.86 33.65 -3.86
C ASN A 234 -19.57 33.84 -5.22
N ALA A 235 -19.63 32.82 -6.06
CA ALA A 235 -20.36 32.88 -7.33
C ALA A 235 -21.87 33.08 -7.11
N ASN A 236 -22.47 32.42 -6.12
CA ASN A 236 -23.88 32.61 -5.77
C ASN A 236 -24.17 34.03 -5.26
N PHE A 237 -23.26 34.62 -4.48
CA PHE A 237 -23.39 36.02 -4.08
C PHE A 237 -23.31 36.93 -5.31
N ALA A 238 -22.26 36.80 -6.14
CA ALA A 238 -22.11 37.61 -7.35
C ALA A 238 -23.33 37.53 -8.29
N LEU A 239 -23.95 36.36 -8.43
CA LEU A 239 -25.15 36.16 -9.26
C LEU A 239 -26.43 36.77 -8.68
N GLY A 240 -26.47 37.06 -7.38
CA GLY A 240 -27.64 37.59 -6.68
C GLY A 240 -27.58 39.11 -6.43
N GLU A 241 -26.48 39.76 -6.76
CA GLU A 241 -26.25 41.18 -6.49
C GLU A 241 -26.47 42.04 -7.73
N GLU A 242 -27.12 43.19 -7.54
CA GLU A 242 -27.27 44.23 -8.57
C GLU A 242 -26.17 45.32 -8.45
N GLU A 243 -25.50 45.39 -7.30
CA GLU A 243 -24.45 46.38 -7.04
C GLU A 243 -23.09 45.96 -7.65
N GLU A 244 -22.57 46.76 -8.58
CA GLU A 244 -21.31 46.47 -9.28
C GLU A 244 -20.11 46.27 -8.32
N GLU A 245 -20.02 47.04 -7.24
CA GLU A 245 -18.92 46.93 -6.28
C GLU A 245 -19.01 45.65 -5.43
N ALA A 246 -20.22 45.13 -5.17
CA ALA A 246 -20.41 43.84 -4.52
C ALA A 246 -19.94 42.70 -5.43
N VAL A 247 -20.36 42.70 -6.70
CA VAL A 247 -19.91 41.71 -7.70
C VAL A 247 -18.38 41.70 -7.82
N LYS A 248 -17.76 42.88 -7.88
CA LYS A 248 -16.31 43.05 -7.95
C LYS A 248 -15.57 42.49 -6.73
N LEU A 249 -16.11 42.68 -5.52
CA LEU A 249 -15.53 42.12 -4.30
C LEU A 249 -15.54 40.59 -4.36
N GLU A 250 -16.66 39.99 -4.77
CA GLU A 250 -16.81 38.54 -4.90
C GLU A 250 -15.86 37.97 -5.97
N MET A 251 -15.71 38.65 -7.11
CA MET A 251 -14.80 38.24 -8.17
C MET A 251 -13.32 38.26 -7.74
N LEU A 252 -12.92 39.23 -6.91
CA LEU A 252 -11.56 39.28 -6.35
C LEU A 252 -11.29 38.11 -5.39
N GLU A 253 -12.27 37.71 -4.59
CA GLU A 253 -12.14 36.55 -3.71
C GLU A 253 -12.13 35.24 -4.50
N ILE A 254 -12.95 35.12 -5.56
CA ILE A 254 -12.90 33.99 -6.52
C ILE A 254 -11.51 33.89 -7.16
N LYS A 255 -10.93 35.02 -7.59
CA LYS A 255 -9.58 35.07 -8.19
C LYS A 255 -8.51 34.53 -7.25
N LYS A 256 -8.58 34.87 -5.97
CA LYS A 256 -7.65 34.36 -4.95
C LYS A 256 -7.82 32.86 -4.72
N ARG A 257 -9.06 32.37 -4.67
CA ARG A 257 -9.36 30.95 -4.40
C ARG A 257 -9.05 30.04 -5.58
N VAL A 258 -9.27 30.50 -6.81
CA VAL A 258 -9.02 29.69 -8.00
C VAL A 258 -7.55 29.29 -8.13
N GLU A 259 -6.61 30.13 -7.66
CA GLU A 259 -5.18 29.80 -7.59
C GLU A 259 -4.91 28.63 -6.63
N VAL A 260 -5.51 28.66 -5.44
CA VAL A 260 -5.39 27.58 -4.44
C VAL A 260 -6.05 26.29 -4.93
N PHE A 261 -7.21 26.41 -5.58
CA PHE A 261 -7.95 25.33 -6.21
C PHE A 261 -7.07 24.61 -7.25
N MET A 262 -6.48 25.35 -8.20
CA MET A 262 -5.65 24.76 -9.25
C MET A 262 -4.39 24.09 -8.69
N LYS A 263 -3.71 24.74 -7.74
CA LYS A 263 -2.56 24.14 -7.05
C LYS A 263 -2.92 22.83 -6.37
N THR A 264 -4.09 22.76 -5.74
CA THR A 264 -4.58 21.54 -5.07
C THR A 264 -4.88 20.43 -6.09
N ILE A 265 -5.43 20.74 -7.28
CA ILE A 265 -5.59 19.78 -8.38
C ILE A 265 -4.25 19.20 -8.83
N GLU A 266 -3.22 20.05 -8.96
CA GLU A 266 -1.88 19.63 -9.37
C GLU A 266 -1.21 18.73 -8.33
N ASP A 267 -1.29 19.11 -7.06
CA ASP A 267 -0.76 18.33 -5.94
C ASP A 267 -1.47 16.96 -5.84
N LEU A 268 -2.80 16.93 -5.98
CA LEU A 268 -3.59 15.70 -5.98
C LEU A 268 -3.26 14.82 -7.19
N SER A 269 -3.10 15.41 -8.38
CA SER A 269 -2.67 14.69 -9.59
C SER A 269 -1.30 14.06 -9.43
N ARG A 270 -0.34 14.81 -8.85
CA ARG A 270 1.02 14.36 -8.60
C ARG A 270 1.04 13.22 -7.60
N GLN A 271 0.32 13.37 -6.49
CA GLN A 271 0.23 12.35 -5.46
C GLN A 271 -0.41 11.06 -6.01
N ALA A 272 -1.56 11.16 -6.71
CA ALA A 272 -2.20 10.01 -7.33
C ALA A 272 -1.28 9.27 -8.32
N GLY A 273 -0.54 10.01 -9.16
CA GLY A 273 0.44 9.45 -10.09
C GLY A 273 1.59 8.72 -9.40
N LYS A 274 2.15 9.33 -8.36
CA LYS A 274 3.21 8.75 -7.52
C LYS A 274 2.72 7.45 -6.86
N SER A 275 1.60 7.50 -6.14
CA SER A 275 1.04 6.35 -5.43
C SER A 275 0.69 5.19 -6.37
N SER A 276 0.12 5.51 -7.53
CA SER A 276 -0.18 4.52 -8.58
C SER A 276 1.09 3.82 -9.10
N ARG A 277 2.21 4.55 -9.22
CA ARG A 277 3.52 3.96 -9.59
C ARG A 277 4.08 3.08 -8.48
N GLU A 278 4.02 3.54 -7.23
CA GLU A 278 4.53 2.81 -6.06
C GLU A 278 3.79 1.48 -5.85
N ILE A 279 2.46 1.46 -6.01
CA ILE A 279 1.69 0.21 -5.95
C ILE A 279 2.11 -0.77 -7.06
N ARG A 280 2.29 -0.29 -8.30
CA ARG A 280 2.76 -1.15 -9.40
C ARG A 280 4.16 -1.71 -9.11
N MET A 281 5.05 -0.89 -8.57
CA MET A 281 6.40 -1.31 -8.17
C MET A 281 6.39 -2.34 -7.05
N ALA A 282 5.62 -2.10 -5.98
CA ALA A 282 5.48 -3.03 -4.87
C ALA A 282 4.99 -4.40 -5.34
N ARG A 283 3.96 -4.42 -6.20
CA ARG A 283 3.47 -5.64 -6.84
C ARG A 283 4.55 -6.34 -7.67
N ALA A 284 5.33 -5.61 -8.45
CA ALA A 284 6.40 -6.18 -9.27
C ALA A 284 7.52 -6.79 -8.42
N VAL A 285 7.93 -6.12 -7.34
CA VAL A 285 8.93 -6.61 -6.38
C VAL A 285 8.45 -7.90 -5.71
N ILE A 286 7.19 -7.92 -5.25
CA ILE A 286 6.58 -9.11 -4.63
C ILE A 286 6.50 -10.26 -5.63
N SER A 287 6.10 -9.99 -6.88
CA SER A 287 6.04 -11.00 -7.93
C SER A 287 7.41 -11.60 -8.23
N LYS A 288 8.44 -10.75 -8.38
CA LYS A 288 9.83 -11.20 -8.55
C LYS A 288 10.30 -12.06 -7.37
N ARG A 289 9.90 -11.69 -6.16
CA ARG A 289 10.26 -12.42 -4.94
C ARG A 289 9.59 -13.79 -4.82
N ILE A 290 8.40 -13.95 -5.42
CA ILE A 290 7.71 -15.24 -5.48
C ILE A 290 8.33 -16.14 -6.55
N ILE A 291 8.71 -15.56 -7.70
CA ILE A 291 9.28 -16.30 -8.82
C ILE A 291 10.70 -16.78 -8.52
N GLY A 292 11.57 -15.93 -7.96
CA GLY A 292 12.94 -16.27 -7.57
C GLY A 292 12.99 -17.15 -6.34
#